data_AF-A0A382NQU1-F1
#
_entry.id   AF-A0A382NQU1-F1
#
_cell.length_a   1.000
_cell.length_b   1.000
_cell.length_c   1.000
_cell.angle_alpha   90.00
_cell.angle_beta   90.00
_cell.angle_gamma   90.00
#
_symmetry.space_group_name_H-M   'P 1'
#
loop_
_entity.id
_entity.type
_entity.pdbx_description
1 polymer ?
#
loop_
_entity_poly.entity_id
_entity_poly.type
_entity_poly.pdbx_seq_one_letter_code
_entity_poly.pdbx_strand_id
1 'polypeptide(L)'
;MSILTQSDLDFFRQNGYIVRSDLLSADETRAFGELFDDDRATHGYRWHAYGHHQTANYDALVTSLGFDDLVRHPLIMRAIDELMGGPTCFGEIGARFMGSYDGELHHNWHRDKAHWPLHALRIDYLQ
;
A
#
# COMPACT_ATOMS: atom_id res chain seq x y z
N MET A 1 14.81 18.10 -0.12
CA MET A 1 14.97 17.61 1.27
C MET A 1 14.42 16.20 1.31
N SER A 2 15.12 15.29 2.01
CA SER A 2 14.65 13.91 2.19
C SER A 2 13.29 13.91 2.87
N ILE A 3 12.37 13.05 2.43
CA ILE A 3 11.10 12.82 3.14
C ILE A 3 11.26 11.81 4.27
N LEU A 4 12.20 10.88 4.14
CA LEU A 4 12.58 9.94 5.18
C LEU A 4 13.72 10.50 6.01
N THR A 5 13.63 10.32 7.32
CA THR A 5 14.70 10.66 8.25
C THR A 5 15.73 9.52 8.32
N GLN A 6 16.91 9.79 8.85
CA GLN A 6 17.89 8.73 9.11
C GLN A 6 17.31 7.66 10.05
N SER A 7 16.52 8.06 11.04
CA SER A 7 15.84 7.16 11.96
C SER A 7 14.87 6.23 11.25
N ASP A 8 14.13 6.72 10.23
CA ASP A 8 13.24 5.88 9.42
C ASP A 8 14.04 4.80 8.67
N LEU A 9 15.17 5.20 8.06
CA LEU A 9 16.03 4.27 7.32
C LEU A 9 16.67 3.22 8.23
N ASP A 10 17.13 3.61 9.41
CA ASP A 10 17.71 2.68 10.37
C ASP A 10 16.65 1.72 10.94
N PHE A 11 15.44 2.22 11.18
CA PHE A 11 14.31 1.38 11.59
C PHE A 11 13.92 0.39 10.49
N PHE A 12 13.84 0.85 9.23
CA PHE A 12 13.55 -0.02 8.09
C PHE A 12 14.59 -1.12 7.95
N ARG A 13 15.88 -0.80 8.07
CA ARG A 13 16.97 -1.81 7.99
C ARG A 13 16.82 -2.92 9.03
N GLN A 14 16.34 -2.58 10.23
CA GLN A 14 16.21 -3.54 11.33
C GLN A 14 14.90 -4.33 11.26
N ASN A 15 13.82 -3.72 10.75
CA ASN A 15 12.46 -4.26 10.90
C ASN A 15 11.76 -4.61 9.57
N GLY A 16 12.24 -4.07 8.44
CA GLY A 16 11.66 -4.30 7.12
C GLY A 16 10.38 -3.50 6.81
N TYR A 17 10.00 -2.55 7.67
CA TYR A 17 8.84 -1.66 7.47
C TYR A 17 9.09 -0.29 8.12
N ILE A 18 8.30 0.70 7.75
CA ILE A 18 8.16 1.99 8.44
C ILE A 18 6.67 2.36 8.53
N VAL A 19 6.30 3.17 9.52
CA VAL A 19 4.94 3.70 9.66
C VAL A 19 4.99 5.21 9.53
N ARG A 20 4.23 5.77 8.59
CA ARG A 20 4.18 7.21 8.32
C ARG A 20 2.73 7.69 8.27
N SER A 21 2.36 8.55 9.21
CA SER A 21 1.01 9.13 9.33
C SER A 21 0.93 10.57 8.81
N ASP A 22 2.01 11.08 8.24
CA ASP A 22 2.20 12.47 7.83
C ASP A 22 2.35 12.64 6.32
N LEU A 23 2.23 11.56 5.54
CA LEU A 23 2.33 11.59 4.08
C LEU A 23 1.02 11.97 3.39
N LEU A 24 -0.11 11.81 4.09
CA LEU A 24 -1.43 12.23 3.65
C LEU A 24 -1.96 13.24 4.66
N SER A 25 -2.58 14.31 4.16
CA SER A 25 -3.37 15.22 4.97
C SER A 25 -4.67 14.55 5.44
N ALA A 26 -5.32 15.15 6.43
CA ALA A 26 -6.63 14.69 6.90
C ALA A 26 -7.70 14.74 5.79
N ASP A 27 -7.59 15.70 4.87
CA ASP A 27 -8.54 15.86 3.76
C ASP A 27 -8.30 14.82 2.66
N GLU A 28 -7.04 14.57 2.29
CA GLU A 28 -6.69 13.47 1.37
C GLU A 28 -7.10 12.12 1.94
N THR A 29 -6.83 11.88 3.24
CA THR A 29 -7.24 10.65 3.92
C THR A 29 -8.76 10.44 3.82
N ARG A 30 -9.54 11.50 4.04
CA ARG A 30 -11.00 11.44 3.93
C ARG A 30 -11.44 11.17 2.49
N ALA A 31 -10.90 11.92 1.53
CA ALA A 31 -11.25 11.79 0.12
C ALA A 31 -10.93 10.40 -0.44
N PHE A 32 -9.77 9.82 -0.11
CA PHE A 32 -9.44 8.46 -0.52
C PHE A 32 -10.29 7.40 0.21
N GLY A 33 -10.71 7.66 1.45
CA GLY A 33 -11.67 6.82 2.16
C GLY A 33 -13.04 6.81 1.50
N GLU A 34 -13.56 7.98 1.12
CA GLU A 34 -14.82 8.13 0.37
C GLU A 34 -14.73 7.43 -0.99
N LEU A 35 -13.65 7.62 -1.73
CA LEU A 35 -13.37 6.92 -2.99
C LEU A 35 -13.40 5.40 -2.81
N PHE A 36 -12.76 4.88 -1.75
CA PHE A 36 -12.73 3.45 -1.45
C PHE A 36 -14.13 2.89 -1.18
N ASP A 37 -14.92 3.58 -0.36
CA ASP A 37 -16.27 3.12 -0.02
C ASP A 37 -17.22 3.23 -1.21
N ASP A 38 -17.12 4.28 -2.00
CA ASP A 38 -17.89 4.47 -3.23
C ASP A 38 -17.56 3.40 -4.26
N ASP A 39 -16.28 3.10 -4.49
CA ASP A 39 -15.85 2.02 -5.39
C ASP A 39 -16.41 0.66 -4.95
N ARG A 40 -16.38 0.38 -3.64
CA ARG A 40 -16.92 -0.86 -3.08
C ARG A 40 -18.43 -0.96 -3.25
N ALA A 41 -19.15 0.14 -3.06
CA ALA A 41 -20.60 0.18 -3.19
C ALA A 41 -21.06 0.07 -4.66
N THR A 42 -20.34 0.72 -5.58
CA THR A 42 -20.75 0.84 -6.99
C THR A 42 -20.16 -0.24 -7.89
N HIS A 43 -18.96 -0.74 -7.58
CA HIS A 43 -18.23 -1.73 -8.37
C HIS A 43 -18.06 -3.07 -7.66
N GLY A 44 -18.97 -3.42 -6.75
CA GLY A 44 -18.91 -4.67 -5.97
C GLY A 44 -18.67 -5.96 -6.78
N TYR A 45 -18.98 -5.97 -8.09
CA TYR A 45 -18.67 -7.09 -8.99
C TYR A 45 -17.15 -7.31 -9.24
N ARG A 46 -16.29 -6.33 -8.94
CA ARG A 46 -14.82 -6.42 -8.94
C ARG A 46 -14.22 -6.67 -7.55
N TRP A 47 -15.06 -6.67 -6.52
CA TRP A 47 -14.64 -6.96 -5.15
C TRP A 47 -14.78 -8.44 -4.87
N HIS A 48 -13.68 -9.16 -5.01
CA HIS A 48 -13.65 -10.61 -4.89
C HIS A 48 -13.46 -11.04 -3.43
N ALA A 49 -14.19 -12.08 -3.03
CA ALA A 49 -13.97 -12.71 -1.73
C ALA A 49 -12.57 -13.34 -1.69
N TYR A 50 -11.76 -12.92 -0.72
CA TYR A 50 -10.39 -13.40 -0.53
C TYR A 50 -10.26 -14.35 0.67
N GLY A 51 -11.40 -14.79 1.21
CA GLY A 51 -11.52 -15.58 2.43
C GLY A 51 -11.56 -14.71 3.70
N HIS A 52 -11.87 -15.32 4.84
CA HIS A 52 -11.73 -14.73 6.19
C HIS A 52 -12.31 -13.32 6.36
N HIS A 53 -13.55 -13.10 5.86
CA HIS A 53 -14.25 -11.81 5.93
C HIS A 53 -13.57 -10.66 5.17
N GLN A 54 -12.75 -11.01 4.18
CA GLN A 54 -12.04 -10.06 3.33
C GLN A 54 -12.61 -10.06 1.92
N THR A 55 -12.77 -8.86 1.38
CA THR A 55 -12.95 -8.64 -0.06
C THR A 55 -11.86 -7.73 -0.56
N ALA A 56 -11.41 -7.94 -1.79
CA ALA A 56 -10.39 -7.11 -2.41
C ALA A 56 -10.72 -6.81 -3.87
N ASN A 57 -10.38 -5.60 -4.29
CA ASN A 57 -10.37 -5.16 -5.68
C ASN A 57 -8.92 -4.83 -6.07
N TYR A 58 -8.30 -5.72 -6.85
CA TYR A 58 -6.96 -5.53 -7.44
C TYR A 58 -7.02 -4.87 -8.83
N ASP A 59 -8.22 -4.60 -9.33
CA ASP A 59 -8.50 -3.85 -10.56
C ASP A 59 -8.93 -2.41 -10.23
N ALA A 60 -8.52 -1.84 -9.09
CA ALA A 60 -9.07 -0.58 -8.60
C ALA A 60 -8.90 0.60 -9.58
N LEU A 61 -7.82 0.62 -10.36
CA LEU A 61 -7.60 1.61 -11.43
C LEU A 61 -8.55 1.44 -12.63
N VAL A 62 -9.14 0.26 -12.81
CA VAL A 62 -10.13 -0.01 -13.86
C VAL A 62 -11.52 0.47 -13.42
N THR A 63 -11.84 0.34 -12.14
CA THR A 63 -13.15 0.71 -11.61
C THR A 63 -13.26 2.19 -11.28
N SER A 64 -12.21 2.77 -10.70
CA SER A 64 -12.22 4.16 -10.25
C SER A 64 -10.90 4.87 -10.55
N LEU A 65 -10.94 5.82 -11.47
CA LEU A 65 -9.75 6.59 -11.89
C LEU A 65 -9.12 7.40 -10.75
N GLY A 66 -9.88 7.75 -9.71
CA GLY A 66 -9.36 8.49 -8.55
C GLY A 66 -8.24 7.76 -7.79
N PHE A 67 -8.12 6.44 -7.94
CA PHE A 67 -6.99 5.70 -7.36
C PHE A 67 -5.66 6.04 -8.04
N ASP A 68 -5.67 6.62 -9.24
CA ASP A 68 -4.48 7.09 -9.93
C ASP A 68 -3.75 8.19 -9.14
N ASP A 69 -4.52 9.07 -8.48
CA ASP A 69 -3.98 10.14 -7.63
C ASP A 69 -3.29 9.57 -6.38
N LEU A 70 -3.79 8.44 -5.85
CA LEU A 70 -3.17 7.76 -4.72
C LEU A 70 -1.86 7.06 -5.12
N VAL A 71 -1.87 6.29 -6.21
CA VAL A 71 -0.67 5.54 -6.65
C VAL A 71 0.43 6.45 -7.18
N ARG A 72 0.10 7.68 -7.57
CA ARG A 72 1.08 8.71 -7.97
C ARG A 72 1.27 9.80 -6.91
N HIS A 73 0.80 9.59 -5.69
CA HIS A 73 0.85 10.61 -4.66
C HIS A 73 2.30 11.06 -4.39
N PRO A 74 2.63 12.36 -4.54
CA PRO A 74 4.02 12.81 -4.66
C PRO A 74 4.86 12.56 -3.42
N LEU A 75 4.25 12.61 -2.22
CA LEU A 75 4.96 12.32 -0.97
C LEU A 75 5.19 10.81 -0.77
N ILE A 76 4.23 9.98 -1.18
CA ILE A 76 4.36 8.51 -1.08
C ILE A 76 5.42 8.04 -2.08
N MET A 77 5.33 8.47 -3.34
CA MET A 77 6.31 8.13 -4.38
C MET A 77 7.73 8.56 -4.00
N ARG A 78 7.91 9.75 -3.44
CA ARG A 78 9.23 10.17 -2.93
C ARG A 78 9.76 9.28 -1.82
N ALA A 79 8.91 8.84 -0.89
CA ALA A 79 9.33 7.94 0.19
C ALA A 79 9.75 6.58 -0.36
N ILE A 80 9.01 6.06 -1.34
CA ILE A 80 9.32 4.81 -2.05
C ILE A 80 10.64 4.95 -2.82
N ASP A 81 10.83 6.02 -3.59
CA ASP A 81 12.06 6.28 -4.35
C ASP A 81 13.28 6.40 -3.43
N GLU A 82 13.14 7.04 -2.27
CA GLU A 82 14.21 7.13 -1.27
C GLU A 82 14.59 5.76 -0.70
N LEU A 83 13.62 4.86 -0.45
CA LEU A 83 13.91 3.49 -0.03
C LEU A 83 14.53 2.66 -1.15
N MET A 84 14.00 2.77 -2.37
CA MET A 84 14.43 1.99 -3.55
C MET A 84 15.73 2.51 -4.18
N GLY A 85 16.26 3.63 -3.69
CA GLY A 85 17.53 4.19 -4.15
C GLY A 85 17.47 4.85 -5.53
N GLY A 86 16.29 5.23 -6.01
CA GLY A 86 16.10 5.84 -7.32
C GLY A 86 14.64 5.86 -7.77
N PRO A 87 14.36 6.38 -8.99
CA PRO A 87 13.00 6.44 -9.53
C PRO A 87 12.37 5.06 -9.66
N THR A 88 11.12 4.96 -9.22
CA THR A 88 10.32 3.72 -9.26
C THR A 88 9.12 3.86 -10.18
N CYS A 89 8.45 2.73 -10.44
CA CYS A 89 7.18 2.70 -11.13
C CYS A 89 6.14 1.92 -10.32
N PHE A 90 4.88 2.26 -10.55
CA PHE A 90 3.75 1.56 -9.99
C PHE A 90 3.71 0.11 -10.47
N GLY A 91 3.54 -0.83 -9.53
CA GLY A 91 3.40 -2.25 -9.81
C GLY A 91 1.95 -2.74 -9.68
N GLU A 92 1.34 -2.54 -8.51
CA GLU A 92 0.00 -3.05 -8.18
C GLU A 92 -0.66 -2.15 -7.14
N ILE A 93 -1.99 -2.05 -7.20
CA ILE A 93 -2.84 -1.51 -6.12
C ILE A 93 -3.89 -2.56 -5.80
N GLY A 94 -4.04 -2.85 -4.51
CA GLY A 94 -5.14 -3.65 -3.99
C GLY A 94 -5.95 -2.84 -2.99
N ALA A 95 -7.20 -2.54 -3.30
CA ALA A 95 -8.15 -2.02 -2.32
C ALA A 95 -8.72 -3.21 -1.54
N ARG A 96 -8.43 -3.32 -0.25
CA ARG A 96 -8.84 -4.46 0.59
C ARG A 96 -9.74 -4.00 1.72
N PHE A 97 -10.93 -4.57 1.80
CA PHE A 97 -11.84 -4.41 2.92
C PHE A 97 -11.76 -5.63 3.83
N MET A 98 -11.57 -5.39 5.13
CA MET A 98 -11.66 -6.43 6.15
C MET A 98 -12.82 -6.08 7.07
N GLY A 99 -13.85 -6.92 7.09
CA GLY A 99 -14.96 -6.78 8.02
C GLY A 99 -14.53 -6.99 9.47
N SER A 100 -15.46 -6.75 10.41
CA SER A 100 -15.26 -7.14 11.81
C SER A 100 -14.92 -8.63 11.88
N TYR A 101 -13.83 -8.95 12.58
CA TYR A 101 -13.33 -10.32 12.68
C TYR A 101 -14.01 -11.06 13.82
N ASP A 102 -14.75 -12.11 13.51
CA ASP A 102 -15.47 -12.95 14.47
C ASP A 102 -14.97 -14.41 14.50
N GLY A 103 -13.89 -14.72 13.75
CA GLY A 103 -13.29 -16.05 13.64
C GLY A 103 -11.99 -16.27 14.44
N GLU A 104 -11.38 -17.45 14.28
CA GLU A 104 -10.06 -17.79 14.83
C GLU A 104 -8.94 -17.13 14.05
N LEU A 105 -7.89 -16.60 14.71
CA LEU A 105 -6.74 -15.94 14.06
C LEU A 105 -6.24 -16.70 12.82
N HIS A 106 -6.29 -16.07 11.66
CA HIS A 106 -5.82 -16.63 10.40
C HIS A 106 -4.65 -15.81 9.84
N HIS A 107 -3.46 -16.40 9.85
CA HIS A 107 -2.25 -15.82 9.27
C HIS A 107 -1.49 -16.85 8.43
N ASN A 108 -1.09 -16.46 7.23
CA ASN A 108 -0.16 -17.25 6.42
C ASN A 108 1.11 -16.44 6.23
N TRP A 109 2.22 -17.01 6.69
CA TRP A 109 3.54 -16.43 6.49
C TRP A 109 3.91 -16.56 5.02
N HIS A 110 4.06 -15.43 4.36
CA HIS A 110 4.52 -15.35 2.99
C HIS A 110 5.43 -14.15 2.81
N ARG A 111 6.01 -14.07 1.62
CA ARG A 111 6.77 -12.93 1.17
C ARG A 111 6.44 -12.70 -0.29
N ASP A 112 6.17 -11.46 -0.63
CA ASP A 112 5.66 -11.08 -1.94
C ASP A 112 6.74 -11.17 -3.03
N LYS A 113 7.99 -10.90 -2.67
CA LYS A 113 9.18 -11.08 -3.53
C LYS A 113 10.39 -11.57 -2.78
N ALA A 114 11.29 -12.27 -3.46
CA ALA A 114 12.59 -12.64 -2.89
C ALA A 114 13.44 -11.40 -2.57
N HIS A 115 14.49 -11.56 -1.75
CA HIS A 115 15.45 -10.47 -1.53
C HIS A 115 16.22 -10.16 -2.81
N TRP A 116 16.35 -8.89 -3.14
CA TRP A 116 17.29 -8.44 -4.16
C TRP A 116 18.68 -8.29 -3.53
N PRO A 117 19.67 -9.14 -3.86
CA PRO A 117 20.93 -9.14 -3.12
C PRO A 117 21.81 -7.91 -3.38
N LEU A 118 21.57 -7.17 -4.45
CA LEU A 118 22.37 -6.01 -4.82
C LEU A 118 21.83 -4.70 -4.23
N HIS A 119 20.59 -4.69 -3.76
CA HIS A 119 20.03 -3.53 -3.09
C HIS A 119 20.56 -3.42 -1.65
N ALA A 120 20.96 -2.23 -1.22
CA ALA A 120 21.51 -2.00 0.12
C ALA A 120 20.54 -2.41 1.25
N LEU A 121 19.24 -2.26 1.00
CA LEU A 121 18.16 -2.66 1.91
C LEU A 121 17.57 -4.06 1.61
N ARG A 122 18.13 -4.82 0.65
CA ARG A 122 17.63 -6.16 0.23
C ARG A 122 16.17 -6.19 -0.23
N ILE A 123 15.66 -5.06 -0.73
CA ILE A 123 14.30 -4.91 -1.26
C ILE A 123 14.32 -4.99 -2.79
N ASP A 124 13.38 -5.75 -3.33
CA ASP A 124 13.09 -5.84 -4.77
C ASP A 124 11.79 -5.11 -5.13
N TYR A 125 10.90 -5.02 -4.14
CA TYR A 125 9.52 -4.56 -4.27
C TYR A 125 9.04 -4.07 -2.91
N LEU A 126 8.25 -2.99 -2.92
CA LEU A 126 7.58 -2.43 -1.75
C LEU A 126 6.07 -2.50 -1.96
N GLN A 127 5.34 -2.89 -0.92
CA GLN A 127 3.89 -2.86 -0.85
C GLN A 127 3.41 -1.73 0.05
#